data_AF-A0A4Z0QND0-F1
#
_entry.id   AF-A0A4Z0QND0-F1
#
_cell.length_a   1.000
_cell.length_b   1.000
_cell.length_c   1.000
_cell.angle_alpha   90.00
_cell.angle_beta   90.00
_cell.angle_gamma   90.00
#
_symmetry.space_group_name_H-M   'P 1'
#
loop_
_entity.id
_entity.type
_entity.pdbx_description
1 polymer ?
#
loop_
_entity_poly.entity_id
_entity_poly.type
_entity_poly.pdbx_seq_one_letter_code
_entity_poly.pdbx_strand_id
1 'polypeptide(L)' 'MYIAFPADEKVKARLDAVCKSLNITLEEWFETALIESEHDVLTKLICSISGDPSEWVWDADLCRFVRRSDAG' A
#
# COMPACT_ATOMS: atom_id res chain seq x y z
N MET A 1 -6.40 5.88 13.59
CA MET A 1 -6.01 6.66 12.39
C MET A 1 -7.06 7.73 12.09
N TYR A 2 -6.74 8.90 11.54
CA TYR A 2 -7.74 9.94 11.18
C TYR A 2 -7.80 10.09 9.66
N ILE A 3 -8.85 9.56 9.03
CA ILE A 3 -9.06 9.69 7.58
C ILE A 3 -9.83 10.98 7.33
N ALA A 4 -9.12 12.02 6.87
CA ALA A 4 -9.75 13.26 6.42
C ALA A 4 -10.11 13.12 4.95
N PHE A 5 -11.39 12.90 4.66
CA PHE A 5 -11.88 13.04 3.29
C PHE A 5 -11.89 14.53 2.92
N PRO A 6 -11.45 14.92 1.72
CA PRO A 6 -11.81 16.24 1.20
C PRO A 6 -13.34 16.34 1.24
N ALA A 7 -13.87 17.53 1.55
CA ALA A 7 -15.25 17.80 2.00
C ALA A 7 -16.42 17.38 1.06
N ASP A 8 -16.16 16.53 0.07
CA ASP A 8 -17.15 15.95 -0.83
C ASP A 8 -17.74 14.65 -0.26
N GLU A 9 -18.87 14.81 0.44
CA GLU A 9 -19.73 13.73 0.94
C GLU A 9 -20.05 12.66 -0.12
N LYS A 10 -20.11 13.01 -1.42
CA LYS A 10 -20.38 12.04 -2.48
C LYS A 10 -19.20 11.09 -2.70
N VAL A 11 -17.97 11.56 -2.54
CA VAL A 11 -16.78 10.72 -2.68
C VAL A 11 -16.71 9.72 -1.54
N LYS A 12 -16.98 10.18 -0.31
CA LYS A 12 -17.06 9.31 0.86
C LYS A 12 -18.15 8.23 0.69
N ALA A 13 -19.36 8.62 0.28
CA ALA A 13 -20.45 7.66 0.06
C ALA A 13 -20.13 6.60 -1.01
N ARG A 14 -19.41 7.00 -2.07
CA ARG A 14 -18.94 6.06 -3.10
C ARG A 14 -17.90 5.09 -2.56
N LEU A 15 -16.94 5.58 -1.78
CA LEU A 15 -15.94 4.71 -1.16
C LEU A 15 -16.58 3.76 -0.14
N ASP A 16 -17.49 4.24 0.69
CA ASP A 16 -18.26 3.40 1.63
C ASP A 16 -19.00 2.28 0.91
N ALA A 17 -19.61 2.56 -0.24
CA ALA A 17 -20.29 1.55 -1.05
C ALA A 17 -19.30 0.50 -1.60
N VAL A 18 -18.10 0.92 -2.01
CA VAL A 18 -17.04 0.01 -2.46
C VAL A 18 -16.56 -0.86 -1.30
N CYS A 19 -16.21 -0.28 -0.15
CA CYS A 19 -15.78 -1.01 1.05
C CYS A 19 -16.83 -2.05 1.47
N LYS A 20 -18.12 -1.67 1.49
CA LYS A 20 -19.23 -2.60 1.74
C LYS A 20 -19.31 -3.74 0.72
N SER A 21 -19.12 -3.46 -0.57
CA SER A 21 -19.16 -4.50 -1.61
C SER A 21 -18.02 -5.50 -1.50
N LEU A 22 -16.88 -5.09 -0.94
CA LEU A 22 -15.69 -5.90 -0.71
C LEU A 22 -15.68 -6.55 0.69
N ASN A 23 -16.69 -6.27 1.52
CA ASN A 23 -16.76 -6.70 2.92
C ASN A 23 -15.53 -6.28 3.75
N ILE A 24 -15.05 -5.05 3.54
CA ILE A 24 -13.96 -4.43 4.29
C ILE A 24 -14.43 -3.12 4.92
N THR A 25 -13.71 -2.68 5.95
CA THR A 25 -13.86 -1.38 6.59
C THR A 25 -13.08 -0.31 5.83
N LEU A 26 -13.42 0.97 6.08
CA LEU A 26 -12.63 2.10 5.58
C LEU A 26 -11.19 2.10 6.12
N GLU A 27 -10.99 1.58 7.34
CA GLU A 27 -9.68 1.49 7.97
C GLU A 27 -8.81 0.48 7.23
N GLU A 28 -9.31 -0.75 7.02
CA GLU A 28 -8.61 -1.77 6.22
C GLU A 28 -8.31 -1.30 4.79
N TRP A 29 -9.24 -0.58 4.16
CA TRP A 29 -8.99 0.02 2.84
C TRP A 29 -7.83 1.02 2.87
N PHE A 30 -7.80 1.90 3.87
CA PHE A 30 -6.76 2.91 3.97
C PHE A 30 -5.40 2.29 4.34
N GLU A 31 -5.37 1.31 5.24
CA GLU A 31 -4.14 0.56 5.56
C GLU A 31 -3.58 -0.10 4.30
N THR A 32 -4.44 -0.77 3.52
CA THR A 32 -4.05 -1.36 2.23
C THR A 32 -3.51 -0.30 1.27
N ALA A 33 -4.20 0.84 1.13
CA ALA A 33 -3.77 1.92 0.25
C ALA A 33 -2.43 2.54 0.70
N LEU A 34 -2.19 2.62 2.00
CA LEU A 34 -0.93 3.12 2.56
C LEU A 34 0.22 2.17 2.25
N ILE A 35 0.02 0.87 2.46
CA ILE A 35 1.00 -0.19 2.14
C ILE A 35 1.36 -0.15 0.65
N GLU A 36 0.36 -0.12 -0.22
CA GLU A 36 0.56 -0.04 -1.68
C GLU A 36 1.30 1.24 -2.08
N SER A 37 0.97 2.38 -1.47
CA SER A 37 1.67 3.64 -1.72
C SER A 37 3.13 3.59 -1.28
N GLU A 38 3.42 2.98 -0.13
CA GLU A 38 4.79 2.80 0.36
C GLU A 38 5.58 1.88 -0.56
N HIS A 39 5.01 0.74 -0.94
CA HIS A 39 5.58 -0.20 -1.90
C HIS A 39 5.92 0.50 -3.23
N ASP A 40 5.04 1.33 -3.76
CA ASP A 40 5.23 2.03 -5.04
C ASP A 40 6.37 3.07 -4.98
N VAL A 41 6.52 3.77 -3.85
CA VAL A 41 7.63 4.70 -3.60
C VAL A 41 8.96 3.96 -3.46
N LEU A 42 8.98 2.88 -2.67
CA LEU A 42 10.19 2.09 -2.44
C LEU A 42 10.65 1.36 -3.71
N THR A 43 9.71 0.87 -4.53
CA THR A 43 10.01 0.27 -5.84
C THR A 43 10.74 1.26 -6.74
N LYS A 44 10.23 2.50 -6.84
CA LYS A 44 10.89 3.57 -7.63
C LYS A 44 12.28 3.88 -7.10
N LEU A 45 12.43 3.93 -5.77
CA LEU A 45 13.72 4.18 -5.13
C LEU A 45 14.73 3.08 -5.47
N ILE A 46 14.37 1.81 -5.28
CA ILE A 46 15.24 0.66 -5.59
C ILE A 46 15.64 0.67 -7.06
N CYS A 47 14.68 0.83 -7.98
CA CYS A 47 14.97 0.92 -9.41
C CYS A 47 15.92 2.08 -9.76
N SER A 48 15.88 3.19 -9.02
CA SER A 48 16.77 4.33 -9.24
C SER A 48 18.17 4.17 -8.62
N ILE A 49 18.31 3.39 -7.55
CA ILE A 49 19.57 3.24 -6.79
C ILE A 49 20.34 1.98 -7.18
N SER A 50 19.69 0.81 -7.22
CA SER A 50 20.42 -0.47 -7.20
C SER A 50 20.93 -0.91 -8.56
N GLY A 51 20.42 -0.38 -9.67
CA GLY A 51 20.74 -0.82 -11.04
C GLY A 51 20.23 -2.23 -11.37
N ASP A 52 20.17 -3.12 -10.38
CA ASP A 52 19.56 -4.45 -10.43
C ASP A 52 18.45 -4.57 -9.35
N PRO A 53 17.18 -4.38 -9.72
CA PRO A 53 16.05 -4.55 -8.82
C PRO A 53 15.78 -6.02 -8.46
N SER A 54 16.46 -6.98 -9.08
CA SER A 54 16.23 -8.41 -8.81
C SER A 54 16.74 -8.88 -7.45
N GLU A 55 17.65 -8.13 -6.81
CA GLU A 55 18.18 -8.46 -5.48
C GLU A 55 17.19 -8.21 -4.33
N TRP A 56 16.13 -7.43 -4.58
CA TRP A 56 15.14 -7.05 -3.57
C TRP A 56 13.81 -7.76 -3.82
N VAL A 57 13.18 -8.23 -2.75
CA VAL A 57 11.85 -8.87 -2.79
C VAL A 57 10.96 -8.16 -1.78
N TRP A 58 9.71 -7.93 -2.14
CA TRP A 58 8.72 -7.42 -1.21
C TRP A 58 8.28 -8.52 -0.25
N ASP A 59 8.45 -8.29 1.04
CA ASP A 59 7.90 -9.11 2.11
C ASP A 59 6.57 -8.49 2.55
N ALA A 60 5.46 -9.17 2.21
CA ALA A 60 4.11 -8.70 2.50
C ALA A 60 3.76 -8.77 3.98
N ASP A 61 4.35 -9.71 4.73
CA ASP A 61 4.09 -9.89 6.17
C ASP A 61 4.80 -8.81 6.98
N LEU A 62 6.01 -8.40 6.55
CA LEU A 62 6.80 -7.35 7.19
C LEU A 62 6.58 -5.97 6.57
N CYS A 63 5.79 -5.87 5.50
CA CYS A 63 5.51 -4.64 4.76
C CYS A 63 6.79 -3.87 4.38
N ARG A 64 7.80 -4.57 3.85
CA ARG A 64 9.09 -3.96 3.49
C ARG A 64 9.84 -4.76 2.42
N PHE A 65 10.74 -4.09 1.72
CA PHE A 65 11.70 -4.79 0.87
C PHE A 65 12.80 -5.44 1.72
N VAL A 66 13.03 -6.73 1.46
CA VAL A 66 14.14 -7.50 2.03
C VAL A 66 15.06 -7.96 0.91
N ARG A 67 16.33 -8.23 1.23
CA ARG A 67 17.23 -8.84 0.26
C ARG A 67 16.77 -10.27 0.00
N ARG A 68 16.86 -10.69 -1.26
CA ARG A 68 16.54 -12.07 -1.68
C ARG A 68 17.37 -13.11 -0.92
N SER A 69 18.59 -12.77 -0.50
CA SER A 69 19.44 -13.63 0.34
C SER A 69 18.87 -13.87 1.75
N ASP A 70 18.01 -12.97 2.22
CA ASP A 70 17.50 -12.94 3.59
C ASP A 70 16.07 -13.51 3.68
N ALA A 71 15.40 -13.69 2.53
CA ALA A 71 14.10 -14.35 2.39
C ALA A 71 14.29 -15.88 2.30
N GLY A 72 14.55 -16.52 3.45
CA GLY A 72 14.69 -17.98 3.60
C GLY A 72 13.37 -18.71 3.82
#